data_AF-A0A4R0YCT4-F1
#
_entry.id   AF-A0A4R0YCT4-F1
#
_cell.length_a   1.000
_cell.length_b   1.000
_cell.length_c   1.000
_cell.angle_alpha   90.00
_cell.angle_beta   90.00
_cell.angle_gamma   90.00
#
_symmetry.space_group_name_H-M   'P 1'
#
loop_
_entity.id
_entity.type
_entity.pdbx_description
1 polymer ?
#
loop_
_entity_poly.entity_id
_entity_poly.type
_entity_poly.pdbx_seq_one_letter_code
_entity_poly.pdbx_strand_id
1 'polypeptide(L)'
;MAVRRNILFGAAAVMLLERAAAAPVAPHPDAELIALCAEHRELERRKIAEWDSRPRNITFEAEAALDAATTDPMIGRQGEIAERLAELKATTAEGLLAWITMVATFDADLSEFDPDDDFSGRMLACICRDAIALLAGSAA
;
A
#
# COMPACT_ATOMS: atom_id res chain seq x y z
N MET A 1 -49.49 26.86 42.40
CA MET A 1 -48.53 27.65 41.61
C MET A 1 -47.13 27.33 42.11
N ALA A 2 -46.36 26.54 41.36
CA ALA A 2 -44.96 26.27 41.68
C ALA A 2 -44.15 26.48 40.39
N VAL A 3 -43.28 27.48 40.41
CA VAL A 3 -42.25 27.69 39.39
C VAL A 3 -40.94 27.89 40.15
N ARG A 4 -39.87 27.39 39.55
CA ARG A 4 -38.44 27.65 39.81
C ARG A 4 -37.71 26.57 40.60
N ARG A 5 -37.09 25.66 39.87
CA ARG A 5 -35.71 25.16 40.09
C ARG A 5 -35.30 24.34 38.87
N ASN A 6 -34.03 24.46 38.47
CA ASN A 6 -33.31 23.67 37.44
C ASN A 6 -32.92 24.41 36.15
N ILE A 7 -32.26 25.56 36.28
CA ILE A 7 -31.39 26.09 35.22
C ILE A 7 -30.06 26.46 35.87
N LEU A 8 -29.20 25.47 36.14
CA LEU A 8 -27.81 25.69 36.60
C LEU A 8 -27.00 24.38 36.58
N PHE A 9 -27.07 23.59 35.51
CA PHE A 9 -26.16 22.44 35.31
C PHE A 9 -25.61 22.32 33.87
N GLY A 10 -25.91 23.26 32.98
CA GLY A 10 -25.60 23.13 31.55
C GLY A 10 -24.27 23.71 31.05
N ALA A 11 -23.51 24.46 31.87
CA ALA A 11 -22.38 25.25 31.35
C ALA A 11 -21.01 24.57 31.48
N ALA A 12 -20.84 23.55 32.34
CA ALA A 12 -19.54 22.91 32.56
C ALA A 12 -19.26 21.73 31.59
N ALA A 13 -20.31 21.11 31.03
CA ALA A 13 -20.16 19.95 30.14
C ALA A 13 -19.69 20.32 28.73
N VAL A 14 -19.89 21.57 28.29
CA VAL A 14 -19.54 22.00 26.93
C VAL A 14 -18.04 22.30 26.79
N MET A 15 -17.35 22.72 27.85
CA MET A 15 -15.91 23.02 27.79
C MET A 15 -15.00 21.77 27.78
N LEU A 16 -15.53 20.58 28.08
CA LEU A 16 -14.76 19.32 28.06
C LEU A 16 -14.81 18.61 26.70
N LEU A 17 -15.73 18.98 25.80
CA LEU A 17 -15.84 18.38 24.48
C LEU A 17 -14.97 19.05 23.40
N GLU A 18 -14.53 20.30 23.60
CA GLU A 18 -13.64 20.97 22.62
C GLU A 18 -12.18 20.50 22.70
N ARG A 19 -11.75 19.84 23.80
CA ARG A 19 -10.36 19.39 23.96
C ARG A 19 -10.09 17.95 23.53
N ALA A 20 -11.10 17.26 23.02
CA ALA A 20 -10.96 15.93 22.40
C ALA A 20 -10.68 16.00 20.89
N ALA A 21 -10.77 17.18 20.28
CA ALA A 21 -10.39 17.40 18.89
C ALA A 21 -8.88 17.72 18.82
N ALA A 22 -8.13 16.91 18.08
CA ALA A 22 -6.70 17.03 17.81
C ALA A 22 -5.73 16.47 18.87
N ALA A 23 -6.03 15.33 19.48
CA ALA A 23 -4.93 14.40 19.71
C ALA A 23 -4.37 14.02 18.32
N PRO A 24 -3.07 14.22 18.03
CA PRO A 24 -2.51 13.77 16.77
C PRO A 24 -2.74 12.27 16.68
N VAL A 25 -3.46 11.83 15.64
CA VAL A 25 -3.60 10.41 15.34
C VAL A 25 -2.19 9.91 15.09
N ALA A 26 -1.74 8.98 15.95
CA ALA A 26 -0.44 8.36 15.75
C ALA A 26 -0.40 7.79 14.32
N PRO A 27 0.67 8.04 13.56
CA PRO A 27 0.77 7.52 12.21
C PRO A 27 0.60 6.00 12.25
N HIS A 28 -0.14 5.46 11.28
CA HIS A 28 -0.33 4.02 11.15
C HIS A 28 1.05 3.34 11.10
N PRO A 29 1.30 2.28 11.90
CA PRO A 29 2.64 1.69 12.01
C PRO A 29 3.20 1.21 10.66
N ASP A 30 2.31 0.75 9.76
CA ASP A 30 2.67 0.33 8.40
C ASP A 30 2.37 1.40 7.33
N ALA A 31 2.27 2.70 7.68
CA ALA A 31 1.87 3.75 6.74
C ALA A 31 2.79 3.84 5.50
N GLU A 32 4.11 3.74 5.69
CA GLU A 32 5.09 3.77 4.59
C GLU A 32 4.91 2.56 3.67
N LEU A 33 4.76 1.36 4.23
CA LEU A 33 4.55 0.13 3.48
C LEU A 33 3.27 0.23 2.64
N ILE A 34 2.16 0.64 3.25
CA ILE A 34 0.86 0.76 2.56
C ILE A 34 0.96 1.78 1.40
N ALA A 35 1.64 2.91 1.62
CA ALA A 35 1.82 3.94 0.60
C ALA A 35 2.65 3.42 -0.59
N LEU A 36 3.74 2.71 -0.32
CA LEU A 36 4.60 2.12 -1.35
C LEU A 36 3.88 1.01 -2.12
N CYS A 37 3.13 0.14 -1.45
CA CYS A 37 2.29 -0.85 -2.13
C CYS A 37 1.24 -0.19 -3.03
N ALA A 38 0.62 0.92 -2.58
CA ALA A 38 -0.34 1.66 -3.38
C ALA A 38 0.30 2.31 -4.62
N GLU A 39 1.48 2.92 -4.45
CA GLU A 39 2.26 3.52 -5.53
C GLU A 39 2.66 2.47 -6.58
N HIS A 40 3.16 1.31 -6.13
CA HIS A 40 3.56 0.23 -7.01
C HIS A 40 2.40 -0.27 -7.90
N ARG A 41 1.21 -0.51 -7.31
CA ARG A 41 0.02 -0.94 -8.08
C ARG A 41 -0.42 0.11 -9.09
N GLU A 42 -0.30 1.39 -8.73
CA GLU A 42 -0.65 2.48 -9.65
C GLU A 42 0.33 2.55 -10.82
N LEU A 43 1.62 2.33 -10.58
CA LEU A 43 2.62 2.20 -11.66
C LEU A 43 2.30 1.02 -12.57
N GLU A 44 1.97 -0.15 -12.00
CA GLU A 44 1.61 -1.34 -12.77
C GLU A 44 0.38 -1.09 -13.66
N ARG A 45 -0.68 -0.48 -13.08
CA ARG A 45 -1.90 -0.11 -13.80
C ARG A 45 -1.60 0.86 -14.94
N ARG A 46 -0.73 1.84 -14.72
CA ARG A 46 -0.31 2.80 -15.75
C ARG A 46 0.52 2.15 -16.85
N LYS A 47 1.43 1.25 -16.49
CA LYS A 47 2.25 0.46 -17.43
C LYS A 47 1.37 -0.38 -18.35
N ILE A 48 0.39 -1.11 -17.81
CA ILE A 48 -0.58 -1.90 -18.58
C ILE A 48 -1.39 -1.00 -19.52
N ALA A 49 -1.92 0.13 -19.00
CA ALA A 49 -2.69 1.06 -19.82
C ALA A 49 -1.87 1.68 -20.96
N GLU A 50 -0.59 2.00 -20.70
CA GLU A 50 0.34 2.47 -21.73
C GLU A 50 0.51 1.39 -22.80
N TRP A 51 0.82 0.15 -22.39
CA TRP A 51 1.01 -0.99 -23.30
C TRP A 51 -0.22 -1.26 -24.17
N ASP A 52 -1.42 -1.30 -23.56
CA ASP A 52 -2.69 -1.53 -24.26
C ASP A 52 -3.02 -0.41 -25.27
N SER A 53 -2.51 0.79 -25.04
CA SER A 53 -2.74 1.94 -25.93
C SER A 53 -1.80 1.97 -27.15
N ARG A 54 -0.80 1.09 -27.21
CA ARG A 54 0.24 1.15 -28.24
C ARG A 54 -0.27 0.76 -29.63
N PRO A 55 0.30 1.37 -30.70
CA PRO A 55 0.05 0.92 -32.06
C PRO A 55 0.54 -0.52 -32.25
N ARG A 56 -0.31 -1.41 -32.78
CA ARG A 56 0.05 -2.82 -33.02
C ARG A 56 1.14 -3.02 -34.08
N ASN A 57 1.35 -2.03 -34.95
CA ASN A 57 2.30 -2.09 -36.06
C ASN A 57 3.36 -1.00 -35.89
N ILE A 58 4.05 -1.01 -34.76
CA ILE A 58 5.21 -0.16 -34.49
C ILE A 58 6.49 -0.90 -34.89
N THR A 59 7.52 -0.16 -35.34
CA THR A 59 8.83 -0.77 -35.58
C THR A 59 9.54 -1.00 -34.25
N PHE A 60 10.48 -1.94 -34.22
CA PHE A 60 11.28 -2.22 -33.02
C PHE A 60 11.98 -0.96 -32.49
N GLU A 61 12.59 -0.14 -33.37
CA GLU A 61 13.27 1.08 -32.95
C GLU A 61 12.31 2.12 -32.36
N ALA A 62 11.10 2.22 -32.89
CA ALA A 62 10.08 3.14 -32.39
C ALA A 62 9.48 2.65 -31.07
N GLU A 63 9.33 1.33 -30.91
CA GLU A 63 8.90 0.71 -29.65
C GLU A 63 9.96 0.93 -28.56
N ALA A 64 11.24 0.65 -28.83
CA ALA A 64 12.31 0.89 -27.88
C ALA A 64 12.43 2.37 -27.47
N ALA A 65 12.22 3.31 -28.39
CA ALA A 65 12.18 4.73 -28.07
C ALA A 65 10.96 5.10 -27.20
N LEU A 66 9.82 4.45 -27.43
CA LEU A 66 8.61 4.65 -26.62
C LEU A 66 8.79 4.07 -25.22
N ASP A 67 9.36 2.86 -25.09
CA ASP A 67 9.69 2.22 -23.81
C ASP A 67 10.60 3.11 -22.97
N ALA A 68 11.71 3.57 -23.55
CA ALA A 68 12.65 4.46 -22.88
C ALA A 68 11.99 5.76 -22.38
N ALA A 69 10.99 6.27 -23.10
CA ALA A 69 10.28 7.49 -22.75
C ALA A 69 9.14 7.30 -21.75
N THR A 70 8.55 6.10 -21.67
CA THR A 70 7.29 5.87 -20.94
C THR A 70 7.41 4.76 -19.91
N THR A 71 7.73 3.55 -20.33
CA THR A 71 7.70 2.34 -19.50
C THR A 71 8.96 2.20 -18.63
N ASP A 72 10.14 2.48 -19.16
CA ASP A 72 11.41 2.31 -18.43
C ASP A 72 11.48 3.12 -17.12
N PRO A 73 11.06 4.40 -17.08
CA PRO A 73 10.98 5.13 -15.81
C PRO A 73 10.02 4.51 -14.79
N MET A 74 8.91 3.91 -15.25
CA MET A 74 7.96 3.23 -14.37
C MET A 74 8.56 1.95 -13.80
N ILE A 75 9.21 1.14 -14.63
CA ILE A 75 9.92 -0.07 -14.20
C ILE A 75 11.03 0.27 -13.22
N GLY A 76 11.85 1.29 -13.51
CA GLY A 76 12.90 1.75 -12.61
C GLY A 76 12.35 2.12 -11.24
N ARG A 77 11.24 2.88 -11.20
CA ARG A 77 10.58 3.26 -9.94
C ARG A 77 9.98 2.05 -9.20
N GLN A 78 9.42 1.07 -9.91
CA GLN A 78 8.93 -0.18 -9.31
C GLN A 78 10.07 -0.94 -8.62
N GLY A 79 11.25 -1.01 -9.25
CA GLY A 79 12.46 -1.59 -8.66
C GLY A 79 12.86 -0.90 -7.35
N GLU A 80 12.96 0.43 -7.35
CA GLU A 80 13.28 1.21 -6.14
C GLU A 80 12.27 0.98 -5.00
N ILE A 81 10.97 1.00 -5.32
CA ILE A 81 9.90 0.75 -4.34
C ILE A 81 10.07 -0.63 -3.72
N ALA A 82 10.40 -1.62 -4.54
CA ALA A 82 10.41 -2.98 -4.06
C ALA A 82 11.68 -3.35 -3.29
N GLU A 83 12.82 -2.74 -3.61
CA GLU A 83 13.98 -2.73 -2.71
C GLU A 83 13.61 -2.15 -1.35
N ARG A 84 12.90 -1.03 -1.33
CA ARG A 84 12.43 -0.39 -0.09
C ARG A 84 11.45 -1.26 0.69
N LEU A 85 10.49 -1.90 0.01
CA LEU A 85 9.53 -2.81 0.64
C LEU A 85 10.22 -4.03 1.27
N ALA A 86 11.32 -4.53 0.69
CA ALA A 86 12.07 -5.66 1.25
C ALA A 86 12.72 -5.34 2.61
N GLU A 87 12.97 -4.06 2.91
CA GLU A 87 13.49 -3.60 4.21
C GLU A 87 12.38 -3.43 5.27
N LEU A 88 11.13 -3.27 4.82
CA LEU A 88 9.98 -3.05 5.68
C LEU A 88 9.39 -4.38 6.17
N LYS A 89 8.58 -4.28 7.22
CA LYS A 89 7.83 -5.40 7.80
C LYS A 89 6.38 -4.98 7.95
N ALA A 90 5.46 -5.83 7.50
CA ALA A 90 4.05 -5.67 7.86
C ALA A 90 3.87 -6.07 9.32
N THR A 91 3.49 -5.10 10.15
CA THR A 91 3.23 -5.30 11.58
C THR A 91 1.74 -5.32 11.92
N THR A 92 0.89 -5.10 10.93
CA THR A 92 -0.57 -5.10 11.01
C THR A 92 -1.18 -5.96 9.91
N ALA A 93 -2.44 -6.36 10.10
CA ALA A 93 -3.20 -7.05 9.07
C ALA A 93 -3.42 -6.17 7.83
N GLU A 94 -3.63 -4.86 8.01
CA GLU A 94 -3.76 -3.90 6.92
C GLU A 94 -2.48 -3.81 6.07
N GLY A 95 -1.31 -3.75 6.71
CA GLY A 95 -0.03 -3.76 6.02
C GLY A 95 0.21 -5.06 5.24
N LEU A 96 -0.09 -6.21 5.85
CA LEU A 96 0.04 -7.50 5.18
C LEU A 96 -0.90 -7.60 3.97
N LEU A 97 -2.14 -7.14 4.12
CA LEU A 97 -3.13 -7.12 3.03
C LEU A 97 -2.67 -6.22 1.88
N ALA A 98 -2.09 -5.05 2.17
CA ALA A 98 -1.54 -4.16 1.14
C ALA A 98 -0.43 -4.85 0.33
N TRP A 99 0.46 -5.58 1.02
CA TRP A 99 1.54 -6.34 0.37
C TRP A 99 0.99 -7.46 -0.53
N ILE A 100 0.07 -8.27 -0.02
CA ILE A 100 -0.57 -9.36 -0.78
C ILE A 100 -1.29 -8.80 -2.01
N THR A 101 -2.05 -7.71 -1.85
CA THR A 101 -2.79 -7.09 -2.95
C THR A 101 -1.85 -6.54 -4.02
N MET A 102 -0.69 -5.99 -3.63
CA MET A 102 0.32 -5.55 -4.58
C MET A 102 0.95 -6.72 -5.34
N VAL A 103 1.26 -7.83 -4.67
CA VAL A 103 1.80 -9.02 -5.38
C VAL A 103 0.78 -9.59 -6.35
N ALA A 104 -0.50 -9.61 -5.97
CA ALA A 104 -1.58 -10.06 -6.84
C ALA A 104 -1.78 -9.22 -8.12
N THR A 105 -1.12 -8.06 -8.27
CA THR A 105 -1.17 -7.28 -9.53
C THR A 105 -0.16 -7.70 -10.58
N PHE A 106 0.86 -8.50 -10.25
CA PHE A 106 1.91 -8.87 -11.21
C PHE A 106 1.43 -9.89 -12.25
N ASP A 107 0.64 -10.88 -11.85
CA ASP A 107 0.03 -11.85 -12.75
C ASP A 107 -1.08 -12.56 -11.97
N ALA A 108 -2.32 -12.56 -12.46
CA ALA A 108 -3.42 -13.27 -11.82
C ALA A 108 -3.21 -14.80 -11.87
N ASP A 109 -2.37 -15.24 -12.79
CA ASP A 109 -2.15 -16.64 -13.16
C ASP A 109 -0.89 -17.19 -12.46
N LEU A 110 -0.06 -16.30 -11.87
CA LEU A 110 1.29 -16.58 -11.36
C LEU A 110 2.18 -17.32 -12.38
N SER A 111 1.86 -17.23 -13.67
CA SER A 111 2.57 -17.95 -14.72
C SER A 111 3.98 -17.40 -14.92
N GLU A 112 4.16 -16.12 -14.61
CA GLU A 112 5.44 -15.43 -14.59
C GLU A 112 6.10 -15.42 -13.20
N PHE A 113 5.50 -16.08 -12.19
CA PHE A 113 6.14 -16.22 -10.89
C PHE A 113 7.26 -17.26 -10.97
N ASP A 114 8.50 -16.78 -10.86
CA ASP A 114 9.67 -17.63 -10.73
C ASP A 114 10.14 -17.62 -9.26
N PRO A 115 10.07 -18.75 -8.53
CA PRO A 115 10.59 -18.83 -7.17
C PRO A 115 12.11 -18.69 -7.09
N ASP A 116 12.82 -18.95 -8.20
CA ASP A 116 14.27 -18.78 -8.32
C ASP A 116 14.65 -17.37 -8.78
N ASP A 117 13.68 -16.56 -9.22
CA ASP A 117 13.87 -15.13 -9.41
C ASP A 117 14.04 -14.44 -8.04
N ASP A 118 15.17 -13.76 -7.90
CA ASP A 118 15.57 -13.06 -6.68
C ASP A 118 14.47 -12.11 -6.21
N PHE A 119 13.72 -11.52 -7.12
CA PHE A 119 12.69 -10.56 -6.76
C PHE A 119 11.42 -11.23 -6.21
N SER A 120 10.81 -12.09 -7.02
CA SER A 120 9.53 -12.75 -6.73
C SER A 120 9.63 -13.68 -5.51
N GLY A 121 10.72 -14.45 -5.42
CA GLY A 121 11.00 -15.31 -4.26
C GLY A 121 11.20 -14.53 -2.96
N ARG A 122 11.95 -13.42 -3.00
CA ARG A 122 12.18 -12.58 -1.80
C ARG A 122 10.91 -11.93 -1.29
N MET A 123 10.04 -11.42 -2.18
CA MET A 123 8.77 -10.84 -1.77
C MET A 123 7.86 -11.86 -1.08
N LEU A 124 7.72 -13.06 -1.66
CA LEU A 124 6.91 -14.12 -1.07
C LEU A 124 7.46 -14.54 0.30
N ALA A 125 8.78 -14.67 0.43
CA ALA A 125 9.42 -14.97 1.70
C ALA A 125 9.13 -13.90 2.77
N CYS A 126 9.13 -12.61 2.41
CA CYS A 126 8.79 -11.53 3.33
C CYS A 126 7.32 -11.57 3.76
N ILE A 127 6.39 -11.79 2.83
CA ILE A 127 4.95 -11.94 3.12
C ILE A 127 4.72 -13.11 4.07
N CYS A 128 5.31 -14.28 3.78
CA CYS A 128 5.18 -15.46 4.63
C CYS A 128 5.75 -15.23 6.03
N ARG A 129 6.94 -14.61 6.15
CA ARG A 129 7.55 -14.24 7.43
C ARG A 129 6.62 -13.37 8.27
N ASP A 130 6.05 -12.32 7.67
CA ASP A 130 5.23 -11.35 8.38
C ASP A 130 3.85 -11.93 8.74
N ALA A 131 3.26 -12.73 7.86
CA ALA A 131 2.03 -13.47 8.14
C ALA A 131 2.20 -14.44 9.32
N ILE A 132 3.29 -15.21 9.36
CA ILE A 132 3.60 -16.11 10.48
C ILE A 132 3.75 -15.33 11.79
N ALA A 133 4.46 -14.20 11.76
CA ALA A 133 4.64 -13.37 12.95
C ALA A 133 3.32 -12.82 13.50
N LEU A 134 2.42 -12.36 12.62
CA LEU A 134 1.09 -11.87 13.00
C LEU A 134 0.20 -12.97 13.55
N LEU A 135 0.21 -14.16 12.94
CA LEU A 135 -0.56 -15.31 13.42
C LEU A 135 -0.05 -15.80 14.79
N ALA A 136 1.27 -15.84 14.99
CA ALA A 136 1.87 -16.22 16.26
C ALA A 136 1.60 -15.20 17.39
N GLY A 137 1.59 -13.91 17.05
CA GLY A 137 1.27 -12.83 18.00
C GLY A 137 -0.23 -12.73 18.34
N SER A 138 -1.10 -13.22 17.47
CA SER A 138 -2.56 -13.23 17.69
C SER A 138 -3.06 -14.39 18.57
N ALA A 139 -2.17 -15.34 18.93
CA ALA A 139 -2.48 -16.52 19.74
C ALA A 139 -2.11 -16.37 21.23
N ALA A 140 -1.63 -15.20 21.65
CA ALA A 140 -1.27 -14.85 23.03
C ALA A 140 -2.34 -13.96 23.67
#